data_AF-A0A3B0XEF4-F1
#
_entry.id   AF-A0A3B0XEF4-F1
#
_cell.length_a   1.000
_cell.length_b   1.000
_cell.length_c   1.000
_cell.angle_alpha   90.00
_cell.angle_beta   90.00
_cell.angle_gamma   90.00
#
_symmetry.space_group_name_H-M   'P 1'
#
loop_
_entity.id
_entity.type
_entity.pdbx_description
1 polymer ?
#
loop_
_entity_poly.entity_id
_entity_poly.type
_entity_poly.pdbx_seq_one_letter_code
_entity_poly.pdbx_strand_id
1 'polypeptide(L)'
;MKSFVQTRLLWVLLLLPLLSQARDYDEGIEYTQLEKAISTQTGDKIEVLEFFWYGCPHCFAFEPELKRWKKTLPANVQFIRVPAPINPSWMVHTKAFYT
;
A
#
# COMPACT_ATOMS: atom_id res chain seq x y z
N MET A 1 5.63 -49.10 -2.42
CA MET A 1 4.42 -48.24 -2.44
C MET A 1 4.60 -46.89 -1.75
N LYS A 2 5.15 -46.79 -0.52
CA LYS A 2 5.32 -45.50 0.19
C LYS A 2 6.23 -44.49 -0.52
N SER A 3 7.37 -44.94 -1.04
CA SER A 3 8.33 -44.11 -1.80
C SER A 3 7.69 -43.46 -3.03
N PHE A 4 6.93 -44.21 -3.84
CA PHE A 4 6.31 -43.71 -5.07
C PHE A 4 5.22 -42.65 -4.82
N VAL A 5 4.49 -42.77 -3.70
CA VAL A 5 3.51 -41.76 -3.24
C VAL A 5 4.25 -40.51 -2.74
N GLN A 6 5.36 -40.69 -2.02
CA GLN A 6 6.19 -39.59 -1.52
C GLN A 6 6.82 -38.78 -2.66
N THR A 7 7.33 -39.44 -3.69
CA THR A 7 7.93 -38.77 -4.85
C THR A 7 6.86 -37.99 -5.63
N ARG A 8 5.67 -38.56 -5.85
CA ARG A 8 4.56 -37.84 -6.51
C ARG A 8 4.10 -36.61 -5.72
N LEU A 9 4.06 -36.71 -4.38
CA LEU A 9 3.70 -35.58 -3.52
C LEU A 9 4.74 -34.45 -3.58
N LEU A 10 6.04 -34.79 -3.61
CA LEU A 10 7.14 -33.85 -3.77
C LEU A 10 7.09 -33.11 -5.13
N TRP A 11 6.77 -33.83 -6.21
CA TRP A 11 6.60 -33.23 -7.54
C TRP A 11 5.40 -32.28 -7.62
N VAL A 12 4.29 -32.61 -6.96
CA VAL A 12 3.13 -31.71 -6.89
C VAL A 12 3.46 -30.44 -6.09
N LEU A 13 4.13 -30.56 -4.95
CA LEU A 13 4.57 -29.42 -4.14
C LEU A 13 5.55 -28.49 -4.87
N LEU A 14 6.41 -29.03 -5.75
CA LEU A 14 7.34 -28.24 -6.56
C LEU A 14 6.63 -27.40 -7.64
N LEU A 15 5.44 -27.83 -8.10
CA LEU A 15 4.68 -27.18 -9.17
C LEU A 15 3.66 -26.15 -8.63
N LEU A 16 3.37 -26.13 -7.33
CA LEU A 16 2.44 -25.18 -6.71
C LEU A 16 2.73 -23.69 -6.96
N PRO A 17 3.98 -23.18 -6.96
CA PRO A 17 4.23 -21.75 -7.13
C PRO A 17 3.91 -21.23 -8.54
N LEU A 18 3.76 -22.12 -9.54
CA LEU A 18 3.33 -21.73 -10.91
C LEU A 18 1.88 -21.22 -10.98
N LEU A 19 1.08 -21.45 -9.93
CA LEU A 19 -0.31 -20.95 -9.85
C LEU A 19 -0.39 -19.53 -9.27
N SER A 20 0.71 -18.99 -8.76
CA SER A 20 0.74 -17.65 -8.18
C SER A 20 0.95 -16.61 -9.28
N GLN A 21 -0.14 -16.16 -9.91
CA GLN A 21 -0.10 -14.98 -10.76
C GLN A 21 -0.20 -13.73 -9.90
N ALA A 22 0.84 -12.89 -9.93
CA ALA A 22 0.69 -11.51 -9.48
C ALA A 22 -0.28 -10.81 -10.44
N ARG A 23 -1.14 -9.92 -9.92
CA ARG A 23 -1.88 -9.03 -10.80
C ARG A 23 -0.89 -8.03 -11.38
N ASP A 24 -0.86 -7.94 -12.70
CA ASP A 24 -0.24 -6.81 -13.38
C ASP A 24 -1.13 -5.57 -13.20
N TYR A 25 -0.49 -4.40 -13.19
CA TYR A 25 -1.13 -3.09 -13.11
C TYR A 25 -0.62 -2.25 -14.27
N ASP A 26 -1.51 -1.52 -14.92
CA ASP A 26 -1.20 -0.76 -16.12
C ASP A 26 -1.14 0.74 -15.79
N GLU A 27 -0.08 1.39 -16.26
CA GLU A 27 0.04 2.84 -16.18
C GLU A 27 -1.10 3.52 -16.96
N GLY A 28 -1.74 4.51 -16.33
CA GLY A 28 -2.91 5.20 -16.87
C GLY A 28 -4.25 4.55 -16.51
N ILE A 29 -4.24 3.35 -15.90
CA ILE A 29 -5.45 2.68 -15.39
C ILE A 29 -5.47 2.72 -13.86
N GLU A 30 -4.58 1.98 -13.20
CA GLU A 30 -4.55 1.91 -11.73
C GLU A 30 -3.64 2.96 -11.09
N TYR A 31 -2.62 3.42 -11.81
CA TYR A 31 -1.69 4.42 -11.32
C TYR A 31 -1.23 5.37 -12.43
N THR A 32 -0.64 6.48 -12.02
CA THR A 32 0.01 7.43 -12.93
C THR A 32 1.41 7.69 -12.42
N GLN A 33 2.42 7.57 -13.29
CA GLN A 33 3.77 7.96 -12.94
C GLN A 33 3.86 9.48 -12.91
N LEU A 34 4.45 10.03 -11.84
CA LEU A 34 4.72 11.47 -11.79
C LEU A 34 5.83 11.80 -12.78
N GLU A 35 5.62 12.83 -13.61
CA GLU A 35 6.62 13.33 -14.56
C GLU A 35 7.94 13.72 -13.87
N LYS A 36 7.82 14.27 -12.65
CA LYS A 36 8.94 14.64 -11.80
C LYS A 36 8.90 13.86 -10.50
N ALA A 37 9.96 13.10 -10.24
CA ALA A 37 10.15 12.45 -8.96
C ALA A 37 10.20 13.47 -7.82
N ILE A 38 9.45 13.21 -6.76
CA ILE A 38 9.46 14.00 -5.53
C ILE A 38 10.47 13.38 -4.57
N SER A 39 11.27 14.22 -3.91
CA SER A 39 12.21 13.76 -2.89
C SER A 39 11.46 13.16 -1.71
N THR A 40 11.85 11.95 -1.32
CA THR A 40 11.32 11.30 -0.12
C THR A 40 11.99 11.86 1.15
N GLN A 41 11.30 11.73 2.28
CA GLN A 41 11.76 12.14 3.61
C GLN A 41 12.15 10.93 4.49
N THR A 42 12.14 9.73 3.91
CA THR A 42 12.32 8.45 4.61
C THR A 42 13.67 7.77 4.34
N GLY A 43 14.59 8.47 3.67
CA GLY A 43 15.91 7.95 3.32
C GLY A 43 15.82 6.79 2.34
N ASP A 44 16.45 5.66 2.68
CA ASP A 44 16.49 4.45 1.83
C ASP A 44 15.21 3.62 1.88
N LYS A 45 14.19 4.03 2.65
CA LYS A 45 12.91 3.34 2.71
C LYS A 45 11.99 3.76 1.58
N ILE A 46 11.09 2.87 1.20
CA ILE A 46 9.99 3.16 0.29
C ILE A 46 8.96 4.01 1.05
N GLU A 47 8.72 5.21 0.55
CA GLU A 47 7.74 6.13 1.10
C GLU A 47 6.35 5.88 0.51
N VAL A 48 5.34 5.75 1.37
CA VAL A 48 3.94 5.73 0.95
C VAL A 48 3.20 6.89 1.62
N LEU A 49 2.73 7.84 0.81
CA LEU A 49 2.00 9.00 1.28
C LEU A 49 0.48 8.81 1.09
N GLU A 50 -0.29 9.06 2.14
CA GLU A 50 -1.74 9.26 2.04
C GLU A 50 -2.05 10.76 2.20
N PHE A 51 -2.62 11.36 1.15
CA PHE A 51 -3.21 12.68 1.23
C PHE A 51 -4.66 12.58 1.68
N PHE A 52 -5.00 13.22 2.80
CA PHE A 52 -6.34 13.09 3.38
C PHE A 52 -6.86 14.39 4.00
N TRP A 53 -8.14 14.39 4.37
CA TRP A 53 -8.76 15.47 5.13
C TRP A 53 -9.80 14.88 6.09
N TYR A 54 -9.88 15.34 7.34
CA TYR A 54 -10.83 14.76 8.32
C TYR A 54 -12.31 14.88 7.91
N GLY A 55 -12.66 15.85 7.06
CA GLY A 55 -14.04 15.99 6.55
C GLY A 55 -14.32 15.18 5.28
N CYS A 56 -13.34 14.42 4.77
CA CYS A 56 -13.47 13.66 3.53
C CYS A 56 -14.22 12.33 3.79
N PRO A 57 -15.44 12.14 3.24
CA PRO A 57 -16.22 10.92 3.49
C PRO A 57 -15.54 9.67 2.91
N HIS A 58 -14.87 9.78 1.75
CA HIS A 58 -14.14 8.65 1.14
C HIS A 58 -12.93 8.23 1.98
N CYS A 59 -12.20 9.20 2.52
CA CYS A 59 -11.06 8.97 3.40
C CYS A 59 -11.53 8.27 4.69
N PHE A 60 -12.65 8.72 5.27
CA PHE A 60 -13.25 8.08 6.44
C PHE A 60 -13.69 6.64 6.16
N ALA A 61 -14.31 6.39 5.00
CA ALA A 61 -14.73 5.05 4.59
C ALA A 61 -13.52 4.11 4.33
N PHE A 62 -12.39 4.64 3.88
CA PHE A 62 -11.18 3.86 3.58
C PHE A 62 -10.33 3.54 4.84
N GLU A 63 -10.43 4.35 5.90
CA GLU A 63 -9.61 4.24 7.11
C GLU A 63 -9.59 2.82 7.75
N PRO A 64 -10.70 2.04 7.79
CA PRO A 64 -10.66 0.67 8.30
C PRO A 64 -9.77 -0.28 7.50
N GLU A 65 -9.74 -0.16 6.17
CA GLU A 65 -8.87 -0.97 5.30
C GLU A 65 -7.43 -0.53 5.46
N LEU A 66 -7.19 0.78 5.41
CA LEU A 66 -5.87 1.35 5.56
C LEU A 66 -5.22 0.95 6.89
N LYS A 67 -5.97 1.00 8.01
CA LYS A 67 -5.50 0.56 9.33
C LYS A 67 -5.10 -0.92 9.36
N ARG A 68 -5.76 -1.78 8.57
CA ARG A 68 -5.39 -3.20 8.47
C ARG A 68 -4.13 -3.37 7.64
N TRP A 69 -4.08 -2.75 6.46
CA TRP A 69 -2.91 -2.81 5.58
C TRP A 69 -1.64 -2.24 6.23
N LYS A 70 -1.75 -1.16 7.01
CA LYS A 70 -0.59 -0.60 7.74
C LYS A 70 0.09 -1.59 8.68
N LYS A 71 -0.63 -2.60 9.17
CA LYS A 71 -0.07 -3.66 10.04
C LYS A 71 0.69 -4.73 9.25
N THR A 72 0.54 -4.77 7.93
CA THR A 72 1.19 -5.75 7.05
C THR A 72 2.40 -5.16 6.33
N LEU A 73 2.82 -3.93 6.66
CA LEU A 73 3.93 -3.27 5.99
C LEU A 73 5.27 -3.97 6.27
N PRO A 74 6.09 -4.20 5.24
CA PRO A 74 7.44 -4.71 5.43
C PRO A 74 8.35 -3.63 6.03
N ALA A 75 9.49 -4.04 6.60
CA ALA A 75 10.41 -3.14 7.33
C ALA A 75 11.03 -2.03 6.47
N ASN A 76 11.09 -2.22 5.16
CA ASN A 76 11.62 -1.26 4.19
C ASN A 76 10.57 -0.24 3.69
N VAL A 77 9.35 -0.25 4.22
CA VAL A 77 8.29 0.70 3.84
C VAL A 77 7.98 1.62 5.03
N GLN A 78 7.80 2.91 4.75
CA GLN A 78 7.35 3.89 5.73
C GLN A 78 6.12 4.64 5.21
N PHE A 79 5.03 4.50 5.96
CA PHE A 79 3.76 5.17 5.66
C PHE A 79 3.65 6.51 6.39
N ILE A 80 3.28 7.57 5.66
CA ILE A 80 3.12 8.93 6.19
C ILE A 80 1.76 9.48 5.74
N ARG A 81 1.08 10.19 6.65
CA ARG A 81 -0.14 10.92 6.32
C ARG A 81 0.15 12.39 6.13
N VAL A 82 -0.45 12.96 5.10
CA VAL A 82 -0.31 14.37 4.74
C VAL A 82 -1.72 14.98 4.65
N PRO A 83 -2.12 15.85 5.57
CA PRO A 83 -3.37 16.59 5.41
C PRO A 83 -3.32 17.46 4.15
N ALA A 84 -4.38 17.43 3.34
CA ALA A 84 -4.50 18.15 2.08
C ALA A 84 -5.63 19.21 2.13
N PRO A 85 -5.38 20.39 2.72
CA PRO A 85 -6.36 21.46 2.76
C PRO A 85 -6.42 22.18 1.40
N ILE A 86 -7.45 21.90 0.60
CA ILE A 86 -7.61 22.55 -0.72
C ILE A 86 -8.24 23.96 -0.63
N ASN A 87 -8.73 24.36 0.55
CA ASN A 87 -9.26 25.70 0.80
C ASN A 87 -8.99 26.16 2.24
N PRO A 88 -9.06 27.47 2.55
CA PRO A 88 -8.74 28.00 3.86
C PRO A 88 -9.58 27.44 5.00
N SER A 89 -10.85 27.09 4.75
CA SER A 89 -11.73 26.57 5.81
C SER A 89 -11.28 25.20 6.32
N TRP A 90 -10.59 24.40 5.49
CA TRP A 90 -10.11 23.07 5.86
C TRP A 90 -8.84 23.09 6.71
N MET A 91 -8.14 24.23 6.79
CA MET A 91 -6.89 24.38 7.55
C MET A 91 -7.04 24.01 9.02
N VAL A 92 -8.23 24.17 9.60
CA VAL A 92 -8.49 23.76 10.99
C VAL A 92 -8.24 22.26 11.20
N HIS A 93 -8.59 21.43 10.22
CA HIS A 93 -8.34 19.97 10.28
C HIS A 93 -6.85 19.65 10.10
N THR A 94 -6.15 20.38 9.23
CA THR A 94 -4.69 20.24 9.10
C THR A 94 -3.97 20.60 10.40
N LYS A 95 -4.36 21.71 11.05
CA LYS A 95 -3.81 22.10 12.35
C LYS A 95 -4.09 21.04 13.41
N ALA A 96 -5.32 20.51 13.45
CA ALA A 96 -5.70 19.45 14.37
C ALA A 96 -4.91 18.15 14.18
N PHE A 97 -4.39 17.87 12.97
CA PHE A 97 -3.56 16.69 12.73
C PHE A 97 -2.12 16.82 13.24
N TYR A 98 -1.54 18.03 13.17
CA TYR A 98 -0.13 18.28 13.52
C TYR A 98 0.10 18.80 14.95
N THR A 99 -0.97 19.09 15.68
CA THR A 99 -0.90 19.58 17.08
C THR A 99 -1.18 18.41 18.02
#